data_AF-A0A7J8UAF3-F1
#
_entry.id   AF-A0A7J8UAF3-F1
#
_cell.length_a   1.000
_cell.length_b   1.000
_cell.length_c   1.000
_cell.angle_alpha   90.00
_cell.angle_beta   90.00
_cell.angle_gamma   90.00
#
_symmetry.space_group_name_H-M   'P 1'
#
loop_
_entity.id
_entity.type
_entity.pdbx_description
1 polymer ?
#
loop_
_entity_poly.entity_id
_entity_poly.type
_entity_poly.pdbx_seq_one_letter_code
_entity_poly.pdbx_strand_id
1 'polypeptide(L)'
;MDGFQTDDDEDDGSDKEMGVDAEDEDEADSMRLQKLAAQAKAFRTNDDDDEDDSDDDFSDDEELQSPIDEVDPFIFFVDIVKAMQASDPLRLQNLTQTLDFHYQALANGVAQHAEQRRAEIEKEQMEKASAAAAPPS
;
A
#
# COMPACT_ATOMS: atom_id res chain seq x y z
N MET A 1 -9.36 -54.41 5.23
CA MET A 1 -10.58 -54.34 6.06
C MET A 1 -10.19 -53.86 7.45
N ASP A 2 -11.12 -53.15 8.09
CA ASP A 2 -11.05 -52.34 9.34
C ASP A 2 -10.36 -50.96 9.16
N GLY A 3 -11.05 -49.81 9.18
CA GLY A 3 -12.39 -49.50 9.67
C GLY A 3 -12.32 -48.85 11.04
N PHE A 4 -12.10 -47.52 11.08
CA PHE A 4 -12.34 -46.72 12.28
C PHE A 4 -13.10 -45.45 11.87
N GLN A 5 -14.37 -45.44 12.29
CA GLN A 5 -15.29 -44.30 12.31
C GLN A 5 -15.12 -43.58 13.66
N THR A 6 -15.09 -42.25 13.62
CA THR A 6 -15.27 -41.30 14.74
C THR A 6 -15.40 -39.91 14.10
N ASP A 7 -16.26 -38.99 14.47
CA ASP A 7 -17.45 -38.92 15.32
C ASP A 7 -18.16 -37.63 14.87
N ASP A 8 -19.48 -37.60 14.96
CA ASP A 8 -20.36 -36.55 14.43
C ASP A 8 -20.75 -35.61 15.58
N ASP A 9 -20.12 -34.43 15.66
CA ASP A 9 -20.40 -33.41 16.68
C ASP A 9 -21.34 -32.34 16.09
N GLU A 10 -22.66 -32.53 16.24
CA GLU A 10 -23.68 -31.49 16.08
C GLU A 10 -24.08 -30.95 17.47
N ASP A 11 -23.58 -29.78 17.85
CA ASP A 11 -24.04 -29.00 19.01
C ASP A 11 -24.26 -27.53 18.60
N ASP A 12 -25.52 -27.15 18.38
CA ASP A 12 -25.94 -25.75 18.47
C ASP A 12 -27.37 -25.67 19.01
N GLY A 13 -27.46 -25.55 20.33
CA GLY A 13 -28.68 -25.13 20.99
C GLY A 13 -28.35 -24.28 22.20
N SER A 14 -28.40 -22.95 22.06
CA SER A 14 -28.85 -22.02 23.11
C SER A 14 -28.47 -20.57 22.77
N ASP A 15 -29.42 -19.75 22.34
CA ASP A 15 -29.73 -18.57 23.16
C ASP A 15 -31.15 -18.06 22.89
N LYS A 16 -31.90 -18.00 23.98
CA LYS A 16 -33.29 -17.60 24.09
C LYS A 16 -33.28 -16.53 25.18
N GLU A 17 -34.07 -15.49 24.94
CA GLU A 17 -34.52 -14.53 25.97
C GLU A 17 -33.67 -13.27 26.14
N MET A 18 -33.90 -12.29 25.26
CA MET A 18 -33.67 -10.88 25.60
C MET A 18 -34.78 -10.44 26.55
N GLY A 19 -34.50 -10.49 27.85
CA GLY A 19 -35.32 -9.90 28.91
C GLY A 19 -35.39 -8.38 28.72
N VAL A 20 -36.62 -7.89 28.53
CA VAL A 20 -36.94 -6.46 28.43
C VAL A 20 -36.71 -5.80 29.79
N ASP A 21 -35.78 -4.86 29.79
CA ASP A 21 -35.48 -3.90 30.84
C ASP A 21 -36.64 -2.92 31.02
N ALA A 22 -37.13 -2.78 32.25
CA ALA A 22 -38.01 -1.69 32.64
C ALA A 22 -38.13 -1.63 34.17
N GLU A 23 -37.16 -1.04 34.86
CA GLU A 23 -37.44 -0.43 36.17
C GLU A 23 -36.81 0.97 36.28
N ASP A 24 -37.73 1.95 36.40
CA ASP A 24 -37.49 3.34 36.79
C ASP A 24 -36.68 3.43 38.09
N GLU A 25 -35.50 4.05 38.07
CA GLU A 25 -34.80 4.50 39.29
C GLU A 25 -34.27 5.94 39.18
N ASP A 26 -35.10 6.82 39.74
CA ASP A 26 -34.76 7.83 40.75
C ASP A 26 -33.78 8.97 40.40
N GLU A 27 -34.34 10.17 40.54
CA GLU A 27 -33.79 11.53 40.53
C GLU A 27 -32.45 11.74 41.28
N ALA A 28 -31.95 10.75 42.04
CA ALA A 28 -30.64 10.75 42.68
C ALA A 28 -29.47 10.82 41.69
N ASP A 29 -29.60 10.20 40.51
CA ASP A 29 -28.56 10.24 39.49
C ASP A 29 -28.47 11.60 38.78
N SER A 30 -29.58 12.35 38.73
CA SER A 30 -29.57 13.72 38.19
C SER A 30 -28.68 14.67 39.01
N MET A 31 -28.74 14.57 40.35
CA MET A 31 -27.92 15.39 41.24
C MET A 31 -26.44 14.99 41.19
N ARG A 32 -26.16 13.69 41.05
CA ARG A 32 -24.78 13.20 40.84
C ARG A 32 -24.22 13.67 39.50
N LEU A 33 -25.01 13.59 38.44
CA LEU A 33 -24.64 14.04 37.10
C LEU A 33 -24.37 15.56 37.07
N GLN A 34 -25.22 16.35 37.73
CA GLN A 34 -25.03 17.80 37.84
C GLN A 34 -23.75 18.16 38.62
N LYS A 35 -23.46 17.42 39.70
CA LYS A 35 -22.24 17.62 40.49
C LYS A 35 -20.97 17.23 39.71
N LEU A 36 -21.03 16.14 38.95
CA LEU A 36 -19.94 15.72 38.04
C LEU A 36 -19.72 16.73 36.91
N ALA A 37 -20.79 17.26 36.31
CA ALA A 37 -20.71 18.27 35.26
C ALA A 37 -20.10 19.59 35.77
N ALA A 38 -20.45 20.01 36.99
CA ALA A 38 -19.84 21.18 37.63
C ALA A 38 -18.34 20.96 37.90
N GLN A 39 -17.97 19.76 38.35
CA GLN A 39 -16.57 19.40 38.59
C GLN A 39 -15.76 19.35 37.29
N ALA A 40 -16.32 18.82 36.19
CA ALA A 40 -15.67 18.80 34.88
C ALA A 40 -15.47 20.20 34.30
N LYS A 41 -16.39 21.14 34.55
CA LYS A 41 -16.23 22.56 34.16
C LYS A 41 -15.06 23.24 34.88
N ALA A 42 -14.74 22.85 36.11
CA ALA A 42 -13.62 23.41 36.87
C ALA A 42 -12.24 22.92 36.37
N PHE A 43 -12.19 21.86 35.56
CA PHE A 43 -10.97 21.36 34.92
C PHE A 43 -10.73 21.93 33.52
N ARG A 44 -11.65 22.74 32.97
CA ARG A 44 -11.31 23.57 31.80
C ARG A 44 -10.43 24.71 32.29
N THR A 45 -9.12 24.49 32.22
CA THR A 45 -8.12 25.56 32.22
C THR A 45 -8.56 26.61 31.21
N ASN A 46 -8.52 27.88 31.61
CA ASN A 46 -8.68 29.03 30.73
C ASN A 46 -7.50 29.06 29.74
N ASP A 47 -7.51 28.19 28.72
CA ASP A 47 -6.76 28.43 27.49
C ASP A 47 -7.73 29.15 26.53
N ASP A 48 -7.89 30.45 26.78
CA ASP A 48 -8.34 31.43 25.79
C ASP A 48 -7.09 32.04 25.11
N ASP A 49 -6.06 31.25 24.83
CA ASP A 49 -4.91 31.65 24.03
C ASP A 49 -4.41 30.43 23.24
N ASP A 50 -4.24 30.63 21.94
CA ASP A 50 -3.49 29.80 21.00
C ASP A 50 -4.10 28.47 20.51
N GLU A 51 -5.15 28.54 19.68
CA GLU A 51 -5.33 27.58 18.57
C GLU A 51 -5.69 28.36 17.30
N ASP A 52 -4.71 29.13 16.81
CA ASP A 52 -4.52 29.28 15.35
C ASP A 52 -4.17 27.89 14.82
N ASP A 53 -5.18 27.01 14.73
CA ASP A 53 -5.12 25.78 13.92
C ASP A 53 -5.14 26.23 12.45
N SER A 54 -4.04 26.86 12.07
CA SER A 54 -3.58 26.97 10.69
C SER A 54 -3.28 25.56 10.22
N ASP A 55 -4.35 24.83 9.88
CA ASP A 55 -4.38 23.55 9.16
C ASP A 55 -3.86 23.70 7.71
N ASP A 56 -2.97 24.68 7.48
CA ASP A 56 -2.44 25.10 6.16
C ASP A 56 -0.93 24.80 6.01
N ASP A 57 -0.35 24.05 6.94
CA ASP A 57 1.05 23.56 6.87
C ASP A 57 1.16 22.10 6.39
N PHE A 58 0.07 21.46 5.95
CA PHE A 58 0.18 20.31 5.05
C PHE A 58 0.37 20.81 3.63
N SER A 59 1.53 21.43 3.36
CA SER A 59 2.07 21.40 2.02
C SER A 59 2.39 19.95 1.71
N ASP A 60 1.46 19.26 1.07
CA ASP A 60 1.62 17.96 0.37
C ASP A 60 2.59 18.14 -0.82
N ASP A 61 3.76 18.71 -0.54
CA ASP A 61 4.91 18.86 -1.43
C ASP A 61 5.87 17.69 -1.18
N GLU A 62 5.31 16.51 -0.99
CA GLU A 62 6.03 15.24 -1.07
C GLU A 62 5.99 14.76 -2.53
N GLU A 63 6.59 15.54 -3.44
CA GLU A 63 7.21 14.97 -4.65
C GLU A 63 8.43 14.13 -4.24
N LEU A 64 8.23 13.15 -3.36
CA LEU A 64 9.23 12.19 -2.96
C LEU A 64 9.40 11.21 -4.11
N GLN A 65 10.20 11.63 -5.10
CA GLN A 65 10.74 10.76 -6.12
C GLN A 65 11.46 9.61 -5.40
N SER A 66 10.84 8.44 -5.38
CA SER A 66 11.45 7.28 -4.78
C SER A 66 12.65 6.86 -5.65
N PRO A 67 13.71 6.29 -5.05
CA PRO A 67 14.87 5.84 -5.82
C PRO A 67 14.54 4.81 -6.93
N ILE A 68 13.33 4.24 -6.94
CA ILE A 68 12.84 3.30 -7.95
C ILE A 68 12.05 3.97 -9.09
N ASP A 69 11.56 5.21 -8.92
CA ASP A 69 10.76 5.89 -9.95
C ASP A 69 11.55 6.18 -11.23
N GLU A 70 12.88 6.26 -11.13
CA GLU A 70 13.78 6.43 -12.29
C GLU A 70 14.09 5.11 -13.03
N VAL A 71 13.74 3.96 -12.45
CA VAL A 71 14.13 2.64 -12.98
C VAL A 71 13.00 2.03 -13.82
N ASP A 72 13.24 1.85 -15.12
CA ASP A 72 12.32 1.09 -15.95
C ASP A 72 12.48 -0.44 -15.70
N PRO A 73 11.42 -1.13 -15.23
CA PRO A 73 11.52 -2.53 -14.81
C PRO A 73 11.81 -3.49 -15.97
N PHE A 74 11.34 -3.18 -17.19
CA PHE A 74 11.56 -4.03 -18.35
C PHE A 74 13.01 -3.91 -18.84
N ILE A 75 13.53 -2.69 -18.86
CA ILE A 75 14.94 -2.40 -19.17
C ILE A 75 15.85 -3.09 -18.15
N PHE A 76 15.55 -2.94 -16.86
CA PHE A 76 16.34 -3.52 -15.78
C PHE A 76 16.36 -5.05 -15.83
N PHE A 77 15.21 -5.69 -16.09
CA PHE A 77 15.15 -7.14 -16.27
C PHE A 77 16.04 -7.61 -17.44
N VAL A 78 15.96 -6.95 -18.59
CA VAL A 78 16.78 -7.30 -19.76
C VAL A 78 18.28 -7.09 -19.48
N ASP A 79 18.64 -6.06 -18.73
CA ASP A 79 20.03 -5.84 -18.32
C ASP A 79 20.54 -6.94 -17.38
N ILE A 80 19.72 -7.40 -16.45
CA ILE A 80 20.07 -8.55 -15.60
C ILE A 80 20.31 -9.80 -16.46
N VAL A 81 19.41 -10.08 -17.43
CA VAL A 81 19.56 -11.24 -18.33
C VAL A 81 20.84 -11.12 -19.17
N LYS A 82 21.15 -9.93 -19.70
CA LYS A 82 22.38 -9.67 -20.45
C LYS A 82 23.64 -9.79 -19.58
N ALA A 83 23.61 -9.27 -18.36
CA ALA A 83 24.71 -9.40 -17.40
C ALA A 83 24.93 -10.87 -17.01
N MET A 84 23.85 -11.64 -16.81
CA MET A 84 23.92 -13.07 -16.58
C MET A 84 24.48 -13.81 -17.79
N GLN A 85 24.08 -13.45 -19.01
CA GLN A 85 24.64 -14.02 -20.24
C GLN A 85 26.13 -13.74 -20.38
N ALA A 86 26.59 -12.53 -20.04
CA ALA A 86 27.99 -12.12 -20.16
C ALA A 86 28.89 -12.76 -19.09
N SER A 87 28.36 -12.95 -17.88
CA SER A 87 29.09 -13.56 -16.76
C SER A 87 29.08 -15.08 -16.78
N ASP A 88 27.94 -15.70 -17.12
CA ASP A 88 27.78 -17.15 -17.21
C ASP A 88 26.80 -17.55 -18.34
N PRO A 89 27.30 -17.68 -19.57
CA PRO A 89 26.49 -18.05 -20.73
C PRO A 89 25.81 -19.42 -20.58
N LEU A 90 26.48 -20.37 -19.90
CA LEU A 90 25.99 -21.75 -19.76
C LEU A 90 24.80 -21.80 -18.81
N ARG A 91 24.83 -21.01 -17.73
CA ARG A 91 23.70 -20.88 -16.80
C ARG A 91 22.46 -20.34 -17.48
N LEU A 92 22.57 -19.28 -18.28
CA LEU A 92 21.43 -18.74 -19.02
C LEU A 92 20.92 -19.75 -20.06
N GLN A 93 21.80 -20.45 -20.77
CA GLN A 93 21.39 -21.49 -21.72
C GLN A 93 20.57 -22.60 -21.05
N ASN A 94 21.06 -23.13 -19.93
CA ASN A 94 20.34 -24.16 -19.17
C ASN A 94 18.99 -23.65 -18.68
N LEU A 95 18.92 -22.41 -18.16
CA LEU A 95 17.66 -21.80 -17.73
C LEU A 95 16.67 -21.70 -18.88
N THR A 96 17.07 -21.11 -20.01
CA THR A 96 16.19 -20.91 -21.17
C THR A 96 15.73 -22.22 -21.80
N GLN A 97 16.56 -23.26 -21.77
CA GLN A 97 16.19 -24.59 -22.29
C GLN A 97 15.17 -25.33 -21.41
N THR A 98 15.09 -25.01 -20.12
CA THR A 98 14.06 -25.57 -19.23
C THR A 98 12.69 -24.89 -19.36
N LEU A 99 12.65 -23.69 -19.94
CA LEU A 99 11.41 -22.97 -20.20
C LEU A 99 10.66 -23.60 -21.38
N ASP A 100 9.34 -23.70 -21.26
CA ASP A 100 8.50 -24.07 -22.40
C ASP A 100 8.42 -22.92 -23.43
N PHE A 101 7.82 -23.19 -24.58
CA PHE A 101 7.69 -22.22 -25.66
C PHE A 101 6.92 -20.95 -25.23
N HIS A 102 5.96 -21.05 -24.30
CA HIS A 102 5.19 -19.91 -23.85
C HIS A 102 6.07 -18.93 -23.07
N TYR A 103 6.85 -19.43 -22.11
CA TYR A 103 7.76 -18.57 -21.34
C TYR A 103 8.92 -18.04 -22.17
N GLN A 104 9.41 -18.82 -23.15
CA GLN A 104 10.40 -18.32 -24.12
C GLN A 104 9.83 -17.18 -24.97
N ALA A 105 8.57 -17.29 -25.43
CA ALA A 105 7.91 -16.23 -26.17
C ALA A 105 7.71 -14.97 -25.31
N LEU A 106 7.30 -15.12 -24.04
CA LEU A 106 7.18 -14.01 -23.09
C LEU A 106 8.53 -13.31 -22.85
N ALA A 107 9.61 -14.06 -22.62
CA ALA A 107 10.93 -13.49 -22.43
C ALA A 107 11.40 -12.67 -23.65
N ASN A 108 11.16 -13.17 -24.86
CA ASN A 108 11.44 -12.44 -26.09
C ASN A 108 10.54 -11.18 -26.23
N GLY A 109 9.26 -11.27 -25.86
CA GLY A 109 8.35 -10.13 -25.86
C GLY A 109 8.76 -9.03 -24.89
N VAL A 110 9.21 -9.40 -23.69
CA VAL A 110 9.78 -8.47 -22.70
C VAL A 110 11.04 -7.79 -23.25
N ALA A 111 11.91 -8.54 -23.94
CA ALA A 111 13.10 -7.97 -24.56
C ALA A 111 12.75 -6.92 -25.63
N GLN A 112 11.77 -7.21 -26.48
CA GLN A 112 11.28 -6.24 -27.49
C GLN A 112 10.63 -5.01 -26.85
N HIS A 113 9.84 -5.19 -25.79
CA HIS A 113 9.23 -4.08 -25.07
C HIS A 113 10.29 -3.18 -24.41
N ALA A 114 11.31 -3.77 -23.80
CA ALA A 114 12.42 -3.00 -23.22
C ALA A 114 13.18 -2.18 -24.27
N GLU A 115 13.35 -2.68 -25.50
CA GLU A 115 13.96 -1.93 -26.60
C GLU A 115 13.11 -0.71 -27.00
N GLN A 116 11.78 -0.86 -27.06
CA GLN A 116 10.87 0.26 -27.31
C GLN A 116 10.97 1.31 -26.20
N ARG A 117 10.94 0.87 -24.94
CA ARG A 117 11.09 1.75 -23.77
C ARG A 117 12.42 2.51 -23.78
N ARG A 118 13.53 1.88 -24.16
CA ARG A 118 14.83 2.56 -24.30
C ARG A 118 14.77 3.70 -25.32
N ALA A 119 14.16 3.44 -26.48
CA ALA A 119 14.04 4.44 -27.53
C ALA A 119 13.11 5.61 -27.11
N GLU A 120 12.03 5.33 -26.39
CA GLU A 120 11.14 6.34 -25.84
C GLU A 120 11.83 7.23 -24.80
N ILE A 121 12.56 6.60 -23.87
CA ILE A 121 13.30 7.31 -22.83
C ILE A 121 14.41 8.18 -23.45
N GLU A 122 15.14 7.67 -24.44
CA GLU A 122 16.14 8.46 -25.17
C GLU A 122 15.50 9.68 -25.85
N LYS A 123 14.32 9.50 -26.47
CA LYS A 123 13.56 10.58 -27.08
C LYS A 123 13.10 11.62 -26.05
N GLU A 124 12.55 11.19 -24.92
CA GLU A 124 12.12 12.07 -23.83
C GLU A 124 13.30 12.86 -23.24
N GLN A 125 14.46 12.21 -23.08
CA GLN A 125 15.68 12.88 -22.63
C GLN A 125 16.13 13.96 -23.62
N MET A 126 16.06 13.71 -24.93
CA MET A 126 16.38 14.72 -25.94
C MET A 126 15.39 15.90 -25.91
N GLU A 127 14.10 15.64 -25.72
CA GLU A 127 13.07 16.68 -25.63
C GLU A 127 13.23 17.53 -24.35
N LYS A 128 13.48 16.91 -23.19
CA LYS A 128 13.79 17.60 -21.93
C LYS A 128 15.06 18.44 -22.05
N ALA A 129 16.11 17.92 -22.67
CA ALA A 129 17.35 18.67 -22.89
C ALA A 129 17.15 19.87 -23.83
N SER A 130 16.31 19.73 -24.86
CA SER A 130 15.96 20.82 -25.77
C SER A 130 15.14 21.92 -25.07
N ALA A 131 14.17 21.52 -24.23
CA ALA A 131 13.36 22.46 -23.44
C ALA A 131 14.20 23.21 -22.38
N ALA A 132 15.15 22.52 -21.74
CA ALA A 132 16.06 23.13 -20.77
C ALA A 132 17.09 24.09 -21.40
N ALA A 133 17.36 23.95 -22.71
CA ALA A 133 18.31 24.81 -23.44
C ALA A 133 17.68 26.08 -24.04
N ALA A 134 16.35 26.23 -23.96
CA ALA A 134 15.67 27.43 -24.44
C ALA A 134 15.85 28.59 -23.42
N PRO A 135 16.43 29.75 -23.81
CA PRO A 135 16.62 30.86 -22.89
C PRO A 135 15.26 31.49 -22.49
N PRO A 136 15.11 31.98 -21.25
CA PRO A 136 13.94 32.78 -20.88
C PRO A 136 13.93 34.05 -21.74
N SER A 137 12.76 34.35 -22.33
CA SER A 137 12.53 35.53 -23.18
C SER A 137 12.45 36.83 -22.37
#